data_AF-A0A4R3IIE7-F1
#
_entry.id   AF-A0A4R3IIE7-F1
#
_cell.length_a   1.000
_cell.length_b   1.000
_cell.length_c   1.000
_cell.angle_alpha   90.00
_cell.angle_beta   90.00
_cell.angle_gamma   90.00
#
_symmetry.space_group_name_H-M   'P 1'
#
loop_
_entity.id
_entity.type
_entity.pdbx_description
1 polymer ?
#
loop_
_entity_poly.entity_id
_entity_poly.type
_entity_poly.pdbx_seq_one_letter_code
_entity_poly.pdbx_strand_id
1 'polypeptide(L)'
;MFQPVGGMDGIAQGFEREVGDLITYNAKVASLQQDEDGVTVTWEDAAGGGEAQTSTADYCVCTIPFSILSQIDHNLSGDLSNKISSMPYNGSTKWGLEFKRRFWEQDEQIYGGISYTNQAISQISYHSTGYFSDGPGVLLGGYTWRGANS
;
A
#
# COMPACT_ATOMS: atom_id res chain seq x y z
N MET A 1 -7.27 -11.59 -17.47
CA MET A 1 -6.66 -10.92 -16.31
C MET A 1 -7.55 -11.21 -15.11
N PHE A 2 -6.98 -11.54 -13.95
CA PHE A 2 -7.74 -11.87 -12.75
C PHE A 2 -7.59 -10.76 -11.71
N GLN A 3 -8.68 -10.43 -11.04
CA GLN A 3 -8.74 -9.54 -9.90
C GLN A 3 -9.87 -10.02 -8.98
N PRO A 4 -9.81 -9.82 -7.67
CA PRO A 4 -10.95 -10.10 -6.83
C PRO A 4 -12.12 -9.19 -7.20
N VAL A 5 -13.32 -9.75 -7.11
CA VAL A 5 -14.56 -8.97 -7.24
C VAL A 5 -14.68 -8.07 -6.01
N GLY A 6 -14.92 -6.77 -6.22
CA GLY A 6 -15.10 -5.79 -5.16
C GLY A 6 -13.86 -5.00 -4.77
N GLY A 7 -12.64 -5.47 -5.07
CA GLY A 7 -11.41 -4.73 -4.76
C GLY A 7 -10.22 -5.63 -4.44
N MET A 8 -9.01 -5.10 -4.58
CA MET A 8 -7.78 -5.87 -4.33
C MET A 8 -7.53 -6.13 -2.83
N ASP A 9 -8.09 -5.27 -1.98
CA ASP A 9 -8.10 -5.39 -0.52
C ASP A 9 -8.86 -6.65 -0.03
N GLY A 10 -9.72 -7.24 -0.88
CA GLY A 10 -10.37 -8.51 -0.58
C GLY A 10 -9.41 -9.67 -0.26
N ILE A 11 -8.16 -9.64 -0.74
CA ILE A 11 -7.12 -10.61 -0.33
C ILE A 11 -6.69 -10.35 1.11
N ALA A 12 -6.40 -9.09 1.47
CA ALA A 12 -5.97 -8.73 2.82
C ALA A 12 -7.09 -9.02 3.84
N GLN A 13 -8.33 -8.65 3.51
CA GLN A 13 -9.51 -9.01 4.30
C GLN A 13 -9.69 -10.54 4.42
N GLY A 14 -9.25 -11.29 3.40
CA GLY A 14 -9.19 -12.75 3.43
C GLY A 14 -8.29 -13.28 4.55
N PHE A 15 -7.06 -12.78 4.65
CA PHE A 15 -6.16 -13.12 5.74
C PHE A 15 -6.68 -12.64 7.09
N GLU A 16 -7.17 -11.40 7.16
CA GLU A 16 -7.73 -10.84 8.39
C GLU A 16 -8.83 -11.73 8.98
N ARG A 17 -9.71 -12.32 8.16
CA ARG A 17 -10.75 -13.22 8.67
C ARG A 17 -10.19 -14.46 9.40
N GLU A 18 -9.01 -14.92 9.02
CA GLU A 18 -8.39 -16.13 9.58
C GLU A 18 -7.50 -15.85 10.80
N VAL A 19 -6.93 -14.64 10.90
CA VAL A 19 -5.95 -14.28 11.96
C VAL A 19 -6.24 -12.96 12.68
N GLY A 20 -7.45 -12.42 12.54
CA GLY A 20 -7.79 -11.07 13.00
C GLY A 20 -7.65 -10.86 14.51
N ASP A 21 -7.79 -11.91 15.31
CA ASP A 21 -7.55 -11.91 16.75
C ASP A 21 -6.06 -11.75 17.13
N LEU A 22 -5.16 -11.99 16.17
CA LEU A 22 -3.72 -11.78 16.31
C LEU A 22 -3.26 -10.38 15.84
N ILE A 23 -4.16 -9.56 15.28
CA ILE A 23 -3.81 -8.26 14.71
C ILE A 23 -4.12 -7.13 15.70
N THR A 24 -3.07 -6.39 16.08
CA THR A 24 -3.23 -5.11 16.77
C THR A 24 -3.25 -3.97 15.76
N TYR A 25 -4.44 -3.42 15.50
CA TYR A 25 -4.62 -2.24 14.67
C TYR A 25 -4.17 -0.96 15.37
N ASN A 26 -3.90 0.09 14.58
CA ASN A 26 -3.42 1.40 15.04
C ASN A 26 -2.13 1.36 15.87
N ALA A 27 -1.36 0.26 15.82
CA ALA A 27 -0.07 0.16 16.48
C ALA A 27 1.03 0.79 15.61
N LYS A 28 1.38 2.05 15.88
CA LYS A 28 2.51 2.72 15.24
C LYS A 28 3.79 2.35 15.97
N VAL A 29 4.63 1.54 15.32
CA VAL A 29 5.94 1.15 15.86
C VAL A 29 6.86 2.38 15.99
N ALA A 30 7.45 2.54 17.17
CA ALA A 30 8.36 3.64 17.53
C ALA A 30 9.80 3.16 17.79
N SER A 31 9.99 1.90 18.22
CA SER A 31 11.32 1.31 18.43
C SER A 31 11.32 -0.19 18.16
N LEU A 32 12.43 -0.72 17.64
CA LEU A 32 12.68 -2.13 17.39
C LEU A 32 14.08 -2.49 17.87
N GLN A 33 14.18 -3.27 18.95
CA GLN A 33 15.44 -3.64 19.59
C GLN A 33 15.58 -5.15 19.65
N GLN A 34 16.78 -5.68 19.40
CA GLN A 34 17.06 -7.11 19.54
C GLN A 34 18.28 -7.37 20.42
N ASP A 35 18.29 -8.48 21.13
CA ASP A 35 19.40 -8.95 21.94
C ASP A 35 19.52 -10.49 21.85
N GLU A 36 20.26 -11.09 22.78
CA GLU A 36 20.46 -12.55 22.81
C GLU A 36 19.18 -13.31 23.19
N ASP A 37 18.20 -12.64 23.80
CA ASP A 37 16.97 -13.23 24.34
C ASP A 37 15.76 -13.02 23.41
N GLY A 38 15.83 -12.10 22.43
CA GLY A 38 14.81 -11.96 21.39
C GLY A 38 14.70 -10.56 20.81
N VAL A 39 13.48 -10.18 20.41
CA VAL A 39 13.15 -8.88 19.83
C VAL A 39 12.06 -8.20 20.66
N THR A 40 12.29 -6.93 21.01
CA THR A 40 11.33 -6.05 21.67
C THR A 40 10.90 -4.94 20.70
N VAL A 41 9.59 -4.80 20.52
CA VAL A 41 8.98 -3.74 19.72
C VAL A 41 8.17 -2.82 20.62
N THR A 42 8.48 -1.53 20.60
CA THR A 42 7.69 -0.49 21.27
C THR A 42 6.80 0.20 20.25
N TRP A 43 5.53 0.37 20.58
CA TRP A 43 4.55 1.01 19.69
C TRP A 43 3.59 1.91 20.47
N GLU A 44 3.02 2.88 19.78
CA GLU A 44 2.04 3.84 20.31
C GLU A 44 0.73 3.74 19.52
N ASP A 45 -0.39 4.08 20.15
CA ASP A 45 -1.66 4.20 19.42
C ASP A 45 -1.56 5.38 18.44
N ALA A 46 -1.74 5.10 17.15
CA ALA A 46 -1.70 6.07 16.07
C ALA A 46 -2.80 7.16 16.19
N ALA A 47 -3.89 6.90 16.91
CA ALA A 47 -4.91 7.91 17.23
C ALA A 47 -4.46 8.91 18.31
N GLY A 48 -3.36 8.63 19.01
CA GLY A 48 -2.77 9.45 20.05
C GLY A 48 -3.40 9.26 21.43
N GLY A 49 -2.72 9.79 22.46
CA GLY A 49 -3.23 9.83 23.84
C GLY A 49 -3.04 8.56 24.67
N GLY A 50 -2.45 7.50 24.11
CA GLY A 50 -2.06 6.29 24.84
C GLY A 50 -0.62 6.30 25.33
N GLU A 51 -0.32 5.50 26.36
CA GLU A 51 1.05 5.20 26.78
C GLU A 51 1.70 4.23 25.79
N ALA A 52 3.02 4.35 25.60
CA ALA A 52 3.78 3.41 24.78
C ALA A 52 3.64 1.98 25.31
N GLN A 53 3.35 1.05 24.40
CA GLN A 53 3.19 -0.38 24.67
C GLN A 53 4.41 -1.14 24.17
N THR A 54 4.71 -2.28 24.77
CA THR A 54 5.81 -3.16 24.35
C THR A 54 5.30 -4.56 24.03
N SER A 55 5.88 -5.14 22.98
CA SER A 55 5.67 -6.54 22.60
C SER A 55 7.02 -7.22 22.46
N THR A 56 7.17 -8.41 23.05
CA THR A 56 8.40 -9.21 22.98
C THR A 56 8.14 -10.55 22.31
N ALA A 57 9.11 -11.04 21.53
CA ALA A 57 9.05 -12.35 20.86
C ALA A 57 10.47 -12.85 20.54
N ASP A 58 10.62 -14.16 20.34
CA ASP A 58 11.90 -14.77 19.94
C ASP A 58 12.38 -14.26 18.57
N TYR A 59 11.44 -13.93 17.67
CA TYR A 59 11.72 -13.46 16.32
C TYR A 59 10.78 -12.33 15.90
N CYS A 60 11.27 -11.45 15.02
CA CYS A 60 10.48 -10.40 14.37
C CYS A 60 10.62 -10.50 12.84
N VAL A 61 9.47 -10.58 12.16
CA VAL A 61 9.40 -10.40 10.70
C VAL A 61 9.00 -8.96 10.43
N CYS A 62 9.98 -8.09 10.16
CA CYS A 62 9.72 -6.68 9.89
C CYS A 62 9.34 -6.46 8.42
N THR A 63 8.10 -6.03 8.18
CA THR A 63 7.57 -5.69 6.84
C THR A 63 7.42 -4.18 6.63
N ILE A 64 7.94 -3.37 7.55
CA ILE A 64 7.93 -1.90 7.45
C ILE A 64 8.84 -1.48 6.28
N PRO A 65 8.37 -0.62 5.35
CA PRO A 65 9.22 -0.12 4.27
C PRO A 65 10.48 0.56 4.82
N PHE A 66 11.63 0.41 4.16
CA PHE A 66 12.90 0.97 4.65
C PHE A 66 12.88 2.50 4.77
N SER A 67 12.10 3.17 3.91
CA SER A 67 11.88 4.62 4.01
C SER A 67 11.24 5.07 5.33
N ILE A 68 10.51 4.17 6.01
CA ILE A 68 9.91 4.40 7.33
C ILE A 68 10.79 3.81 8.43
N LEU A 69 11.33 2.60 8.23
CA LEU A 69 12.20 1.94 9.21
C LEU A 69 13.46 2.76 9.53
N SER A 70 14.00 3.51 8.56
CA SER A 70 15.13 4.44 8.78
C SER A 70 14.84 5.59 9.75
N GLN A 71 13.57 5.82 10.08
CA GLN A 71 13.11 6.86 11.00
C GLN A 71 12.73 6.28 12.38
N ILE A 72 12.77 4.95 12.52
CA ILE A 72 12.44 4.22 13.74
C ILE A 72 13.74 3.92 14.49
N ASP A 73 13.73 4.08 15.81
CA ASP A 73 14.87 3.74 16.66
C ASP A 73 15.12 2.23 16.63
N HIS A 74 16.35 1.80 16.31
CA HIS A 74 16.70 0.39 16.22
C HIS A 74 18.20 0.12 16.43
N ASN A 75 18.55 -1.09 16.89
CA ASN A 75 19.94 -1.53 17.07
C ASN A 75 20.45 -2.52 16.01
N LEU A 76 19.87 -2.50 14.81
CA LEU A 76 20.32 -3.30 13.67
C LEU A 76 21.78 -3.00 13.31
N SER A 77 22.48 -4.00 12.78
CA SER A 77 23.90 -3.87 12.42
C SER A 77 24.17 -2.68 11.49
N GLY A 78 25.38 -2.11 11.57
CA GLY A 78 25.74 -0.94 10.76
C GLY A 78 25.52 -1.13 9.26
N ASP A 79 25.89 -2.30 8.73
CA ASP A 79 25.68 -2.62 7.30
C ASP A 79 24.20 -2.68 6.91
N LEU A 80 23.34 -3.22 7.78
CA LEU A 80 21.90 -3.28 7.53
C LEU A 80 21.26 -1.90 7.66
N SER A 81 21.62 -1.15 8.71
CA SER A 81 21.18 0.23 8.93
C SER A 81 21.55 1.15 7.75
N ASN A 82 22.75 0.98 7.17
CA ASN A 82 23.17 1.70 5.98
C ASN A 82 22.33 1.36 4.75
N LYS A 83 21.94 0.08 4.56
CA LYS A 83 21.03 -0.31 3.47
C LYS A 83 19.63 0.24 3.66
N ILE A 84 19.12 0.23 4.89
CA ILE A 84 17.81 0.77 5.24
C ILE A 84 17.73 2.27 4.92
N SER A 85 18.76 3.03 5.28
CA SER A 85 18.76 4.50 5.09
C SER A 85 19.04 4.95 3.64
N SER A 86 19.60 4.10 2.78
CA SER A 86 20.03 4.48 1.43
C SER A 86 19.20 3.89 0.29
N MET A 87 18.30 2.94 0.58
CA MET A 87 17.53 2.24 -0.47
C MET A 87 16.54 3.21 -1.16
N PRO A 88 16.65 3.40 -2.49
CA PRO A 88 15.70 4.25 -3.21
C PRO A 88 14.33 3.57 -3.35
N TYR A 89 13.26 4.35 -3.22
CA TYR A 89 11.90 3.94 -3.54
C TYR A 89 11.39 4.70 -4.76
N ASN A 90 10.66 4.02 -5.63
CA ASN A 90 10.01 4.67 -6.77
C ASN A 90 8.73 5.37 -6.33
N GLY A 91 8.54 6.61 -6.77
CA GLY A 91 7.27 7.29 -6.68
C GLY A 91 6.28 6.73 -7.68
N SER A 92 5.01 6.61 -7.27
CA SER A 92 3.93 6.25 -8.16
C SER A 92 2.64 6.92 -7.70
N THR A 93 1.83 7.37 -8.65
CA THR A 93 0.57 8.06 -8.37
C THR A 93 -0.55 7.48 -9.23
N LYS A 94 -1.71 7.31 -8.62
CA LYS A 94 -2.97 6.92 -9.26
C LYS A 94 -4.04 7.95 -8.91
N TRP A 95 -4.91 8.29 -9.86
CA TRP A 95 -6.10 9.08 -9.54
C TRP A 95 -7.33 8.52 -10.26
N GLY A 96 -8.34 8.17 -9.45
CA GLY A 96 -9.64 7.75 -9.93
C GLY A 96 -10.50 8.95 -10.31
N LEU A 97 -11.18 8.87 -11.43
CA LEU A 97 -12.16 9.85 -11.87
C LEU A 97 -13.51 9.13 -12.00
N GLU A 98 -14.49 9.55 -11.21
CA GLU A 98 -15.85 9.04 -11.29
C GLU A 98 -16.67 9.91 -12.26
N PHE A 99 -17.30 9.25 -13.23
CA PHE A 99 -18.18 9.87 -14.20
C PHE A 99 -19.59 9.34 -14.05
N LYS A 100 -20.60 10.21 -14.16
CA LYS A 100 -22.02 9.82 -14.19
C LYS A 100 -22.36 8.93 -15.38
N ARG A 101 -21.63 9.09 -16.49
CA ARG A 101 -21.83 8.35 -17.75
C ARG A 101 -20.54 7.67 -18.15
N ARG A 102 -20.65 6.40 -18.57
CA ARG A 102 -19.54 5.56 -19.00
C ARG A 102 -19.26 5.80 -20.49
N PHE A 103 -18.82 7.01 -20.84
CA PHE A 103 -18.63 7.43 -22.24
C PHE A 103 -17.68 6.51 -23.01
N TRP A 104 -16.68 5.93 -22.33
CA TRP A 104 -15.75 4.95 -22.91
C TRP A 104 -16.46 3.68 -23.40
N GLU A 105 -17.51 3.21 -22.73
CA GLU A 105 -18.32 2.06 -23.18
C GLU A 105 -19.34 2.47 -24.25
N GLN A 106 -20.07 3.57 -23.99
CA GLN A 106 -21.22 3.98 -24.77
C GLN A 106 -20.86 4.60 -26.13
N ASP A 107 -19.79 5.38 -26.17
CA ASP A 107 -19.40 6.15 -27.36
C ASP A 107 -18.20 5.50 -28.07
N GLU A 108 -17.24 4.95 -27.30
CA GLU A 108 -15.95 4.47 -27.83
C GLU A 108 -15.83 2.92 -27.91
N GLN A 109 -16.83 2.18 -27.43
CA GLN A 109 -16.83 0.71 -27.39
C GLN A 109 -15.63 0.08 -26.63
N ILE A 110 -15.15 0.75 -25.58
CA ILE A 110 -14.05 0.30 -24.73
C ILE A 110 -14.60 -0.40 -23.48
N TYR A 111 -14.26 -1.68 -23.31
CA TYR A 111 -14.72 -2.52 -22.19
C TYR A 111 -13.53 -3.06 -21.40
N GLY A 112 -13.03 -2.25 -20.46
CA GLY A 112 -11.80 -2.54 -19.72
C GLY A 112 -10.54 -2.25 -20.56
N GLY A 113 -9.38 -2.70 -20.06
CA GLY A 113 -8.10 -2.47 -20.71
C GLY A 113 -7.47 -1.11 -20.40
N ILE A 114 -6.42 -0.75 -21.15
CA ILE A 114 -5.57 0.41 -20.90
C ILE A 114 -5.30 1.14 -22.22
N SER A 115 -5.49 2.46 -22.22
CA SER A 115 -4.96 3.36 -23.25
C SER A 115 -3.65 3.97 -22.78
N TYR A 116 -2.61 3.92 -23.60
CA TYR A 116 -1.29 4.47 -23.30
C TYR A 116 -1.06 5.82 -23.99
N THR A 117 -0.30 6.69 -23.34
CA THR A 117 0.07 8.00 -23.90
C THR A 117 1.43 8.46 -23.38
N ASN A 118 2.10 9.34 -24.13
CA ASN A 118 3.32 10.03 -23.69
C ASN A 118 3.03 11.28 -22.85
N GLN A 119 1.76 11.62 -22.63
CA GLN A 119 1.37 12.72 -21.75
C GLN A 119 1.68 12.40 -20.29
N ALA A 120 1.64 13.43 -19.42
CA ALA A 120 1.96 13.31 -18.00
C ALA A 120 1.13 12.25 -17.24
N ILE A 121 -0.06 11.92 -17.75
CA ILE A 121 -0.95 10.91 -17.16
C ILE A 121 -0.50 9.46 -17.40
N SER A 122 0.40 9.25 -18.37
CA SER A 122 0.99 7.98 -18.83
C SER A 122 0.01 6.95 -19.40
N GLN A 123 -1.11 6.73 -18.74
CA GLN A 123 -2.12 5.77 -19.16
C GLN A 123 -3.48 6.08 -18.53
N ILE A 124 -4.54 5.67 -19.24
CA ILE A 124 -5.90 5.60 -18.71
C ILE A 124 -6.26 4.12 -18.60
N SER A 125 -6.69 3.66 -17.42
CA SER A 125 -7.18 2.28 -17.24
C SER A 125 -8.69 2.30 -17.04
N TYR A 126 -9.40 1.56 -17.88
CA TYR A 126 -10.86 1.43 -17.80
C TYR A 126 -11.22 0.29 -16.86
N HIS A 127 -12.34 0.44 -16.16
CA HIS A 127 -12.78 -0.55 -15.20
C HIS A 127 -13.08 -1.89 -15.88
N SER A 128 -12.72 -2.99 -15.22
CA SER A 128 -12.95 -4.35 -15.74
C SER A 128 -14.18 -5.04 -15.13
N THR A 129 -15.07 -4.27 -14.50
CA THR A 129 -16.33 -4.78 -13.93
C THR A 129 -17.48 -3.79 -14.15
N GLY A 130 -18.72 -4.29 -14.01
CA GLY A 130 -19.93 -3.48 -14.17
C GLY A 130 -20.16 -3.02 -15.62
N TYR A 131 -19.73 -3.82 -16.60
CA TYR A 131 -19.94 -3.54 -18.02
C TYR A 131 -21.44 -3.37 -18.32
N PHE A 132 -21.76 -2.45 -19.24
CA PHE A 132 -23.12 -2.16 -19.68
C PHE A 132 -24.04 -1.63 -18.58
N SER A 133 -23.47 -1.15 -17.46
CA SER A 133 -24.24 -0.46 -16.44
C SER A 133 -24.59 0.96 -16.89
N ASP A 134 -25.85 1.37 -16.68
CA ASP A 134 -26.31 2.74 -16.90
C ASP A 134 -25.89 3.72 -15.78
N GLY A 135 -25.28 3.20 -14.70
CA GLY A 135 -24.85 3.98 -13.55
C GLY A 135 -23.46 4.60 -13.71
N PRO A 136 -23.03 5.37 -12.68
CA PRO A 136 -21.69 5.94 -12.64
C PRO A 136 -20.58 4.89 -12.77
N GLY A 137 -19.41 5.34 -13.22
CA GLY A 137 -18.22 4.49 -13.33
C GLY A 137 -16.96 5.25 -12.99
N VAL A 138 -16.03 4.57 -12.33
CA VAL A 138 -14.68 5.07 -12.09
C VAL A 138 -13.75 4.57 -13.19
N LEU A 139 -12.94 5.46 -13.75
CA LEU A 139 -11.75 5.09 -14.51
C LEU A 139 -10.50 5.60 -13.78
N LEU A 140 -9.37 4.93 -14.03
CA LEU A 140 -8.08 5.43 -13.58
C LEU A 140 -7.61 6.46 -14.59
N GLY A 141 -7.75 7.75 -14.27
CA GLY A 141 -7.43 8.87 -15.17
C GLY A 141 -5.94 9.10 -15.35
N GLY A 142 -5.12 8.39 -14.59
CA GLY A 142 -3.68 8.35 -14.71
C GLY A 142 -3.09 7.33 -13.75
N TYR A 143 -2.02 6.69 -14.21
CA TYR A 143 -1.19 5.82 -13.40
C TYR A 143 0.25 6.02 -13.82
N THR A 144 1.02 6.67 -12.96
CA THR A 144 2.38 7.11 -13.27
C THR A 144 3.38 6.41 -12.38
N TRP A 145 4.59 6.26 -12.91
CA TRP A 145 5.77 5.89 -12.16
C TRP A 145 6.84 6.93 -12.45
N ARG A 146 7.41 7.51 -11.39
CA ARG A 146 8.57 8.41 -11.49
C ARG A 146 9.55 8.05 -10.39
N GLY A 147 10.74 7.60 -10.78
CA GLY A 147 11.89 7.48 -9.88
C GLY A 147 12.50 8.85 -9.61
N ALA A 148 13.42 8.94 -8.65
CA ALA A 148 14.08 10.19 -8.25
C ALA A 148 14.88 10.94 -9.34
N ASN A 149 14.85 10.50 -10.61
CA ASN A 149 15.59 11.07 -11.75
C ASN A 149 14.86 10.97 -13.11
N SER A 150 13.53 11.13 -13.17
CA SER A 150 12.77 11.18 -14.44
C SER A 150 12.30 12.57 -14.81
#